data_AF-A0A558IH49-F1
#
_entry.id   AF-A0A558IH49-F1
#
_cell.length_a   1.000
_cell.length_b   1.000
_cell.length_c   1.000
_cell.angle_alpha   90.00
_cell.angle_beta   90.00
_cell.angle_gamma   90.00
#
_symmetry.space_group_name_H-M   'P 1'
#
loop_
_entity.id
_entity.type
_entity.pdbx_description
1 polymer ?
#
loop_
_entity_poly.entity_id
_entity_poly.type
_entity_poly.pdbx_seq_one_letter_code
_entity_poly.pdbx_strand_id
1 'polypeptide(L)'
;PTRSQIRRKVRDICKTLDNSIAYQDTRPKNTYRFSSNGTSAWLELHCDEDTGIKLDAFIHHTATKHDLTIPEAVIKLLSGEIKPPATVVLHTYQACDIEDAPTFIEGFGWRAKPMPHDKTRDLTGDVAEADGYQPGIIMRKHVEGRDGTCRVGGCGKPAFLSQLDHRHNWAEGGPTHPKNLACLCQSHHNMKTDGSLKYLLDPYSGDVICLFEDGTWTITEADGPLAPKQKRWAQTVAQHITATRKRVREEAQHLKQELDDYAQQQAQAQAQAEAEDADNTDTDASTDDIPF
;
A
#
# COMPACT_ATOMS: atom_id res chain seq x y z
N PRO A 1 42.69 25.63 -7.46
CA PRO A 1 41.63 24.88 -6.76
C PRO A 1 41.89 24.84 -5.25
N THR A 2 40.83 24.92 -4.43
CA THR A 2 40.98 24.91 -2.96
C THR A 2 41.23 23.49 -2.44
N ARG A 3 41.84 23.37 -1.25
CA ARG A 3 42.06 22.08 -0.56
C ARG A 3 40.76 21.27 -0.40
N SER A 4 39.63 21.95 -0.23
CA SER A 4 38.30 21.32 -0.14
C SER A 4 37.84 20.74 -1.47
N GLN A 5 38.03 21.49 -2.58
CA GLN A 5 37.70 21.02 -3.93
C GLN A 5 38.54 19.79 -4.33
N ILE A 6 39.83 19.78 -3.98
CA ILE A 6 40.73 18.63 -4.24
C ILE A 6 40.29 17.41 -3.43
N ARG A 7 40.01 17.56 -2.11
CA ARG A 7 39.53 16.44 -1.27
C ARG A 7 38.20 15.88 -1.76
N ARG A 8 37.28 16.72 -2.23
CA ARG A 8 36.00 16.28 -2.81
C ARG A 8 36.23 15.48 -4.08
N LYS A 9 37.04 16.00 -5.01
CA LYS A 9 37.34 15.33 -6.28
C LYS A 9 38.03 13.97 -6.07
N VAL A 10 39.02 13.90 -5.18
CA VAL A 10 39.71 12.64 -4.85
C VAL A 10 38.73 11.64 -4.22
N ARG A 11 37.88 12.08 -3.29
CA ARG A 11 36.86 11.21 -2.68
C ARG A 11 35.88 10.66 -3.72
N ASP A 12 35.43 11.49 -4.65
CA ASP A 12 34.50 11.07 -5.69
C ASP A 12 35.15 10.07 -6.66
N ILE A 13 36.46 10.23 -6.97
CA ILE A 13 37.24 9.25 -7.74
C ILE A 13 37.43 7.94 -6.96
N CYS A 14 37.73 7.99 -5.67
CA CYS A 14 37.83 6.78 -4.85
C CYS A 14 36.50 6.01 -4.79
N LYS A 15 35.36 6.72 -4.73
CA LYS A 15 34.02 6.10 -4.77
C LYS A 15 33.72 5.40 -6.10
N THR A 16 34.28 5.88 -7.21
CA THR A 16 34.09 5.23 -8.52
C THR A 16 35.00 4.03 -8.75
N LEU A 17 36.14 3.96 -8.04
CA LEU A 17 37.15 2.92 -8.21
C LEU A 17 36.99 1.76 -7.21
N ASP A 18 36.40 2.03 -6.04
CA ASP A 18 36.19 1.02 -5.01
C ASP A 18 34.76 1.11 -4.44
N ASN A 19 33.88 0.28 -5.01
CA ASN A 19 32.48 0.17 -4.59
C ASN A 19 32.34 -0.50 -3.20
N SER A 20 33.41 -1.07 -2.63
CA SER A 20 33.41 -1.65 -1.28
C SER A 20 33.59 -0.61 -0.17
N ILE A 21 34.13 0.57 -0.50
CA ILE A 21 34.32 1.70 0.45
C ILE A 21 33.03 2.51 0.62
N ALA A 22 32.11 2.45 -0.34
CA ALA A 22 30.81 3.11 -0.26
C ALA A 22 29.83 2.29 0.59
N TYR A 23 30.10 2.18 1.89
CA TYR A 23 29.11 1.70 2.85
C TYR A 23 28.04 2.78 3.03
N GLN A 24 27.11 2.89 2.07
CA GLN A 24 25.88 3.62 2.30
C GLN A 24 25.11 2.87 3.37
N ASP A 25 24.85 3.56 4.47
CA ASP A 25 23.94 3.05 5.49
C ASP A 25 22.52 3.03 4.89
N THR A 26 22.15 1.88 4.34
CA THR A 26 20.86 1.61 3.69
C THR A 26 19.73 1.40 4.68
N ARG A 27 20.00 1.47 5.99
CA ARG A 27 18.95 1.36 7.00
C ARG A 27 17.96 2.53 6.83
N PRO A 28 16.65 2.28 6.98
CA PRO A 28 15.66 3.35 7.02
C PRO A 28 16.04 4.36 8.10
N LYS A 29 16.11 5.64 7.74
CA LYS A 29 16.35 6.72 8.69
C LYS A 29 15.16 7.65 8.68
N ASN A 30 14.70 7.99 9.87
CA ASN A 30 13.72 9.05 10.02
C ASN A 30 14.42 10.38 9.70
N THR A 31 13.79 11.23 8.89
CA THR A 31 14.34 12.54 8.56
C THR A 31 13.31 13.62 8.87
N TYR A 32 13.79 14.76 9.34
CA TYR A 32 12.96 15.93 9.61
C TYR A 32 13.51 17.11 8.82
N ARG A 33 12.63 17.80 8.10
CA ARG A 33 12.96 18.99 7.33
C ARG A 33 12.05 20.13 7.76
N PHE A 34 12.67 21.28 7.98
CA PHE A 34 12.00 22.55 8.19
C PHE A 34 12.43 23.53 7.10
N SER A 35 11.46 24.21 6.50
CA SER A 35 11.70 25.30 5.56
C SER A 35 10.70 26.42 5.77
N SER A 36 11.13 27.67 5.58
CA SER A 36 10.25 28.85 5.65
C SER A 36 10.63 29.86 4.58
N ASN A 37 9.65 30.66 4.15
CA ASN A 37 9.83 31.72 3.14
C ASN A 37 9.46 33.13 3.65
N GLY A 38 9.32 33.29 4.97
CA GLY A 38 8.95 34.54 5.63
C GLY A 38 7.43 34.76 5.80
N THR A 39 6.58 34.11 5.00
CA THR A 39 5.12 34.15 5.14
C THR A 39 4.51 32.80 5.52
N SER A 40 5.21 31.71 5.22
CA SER A 40 4.77 30.35 5.48
C SER A 40 5.96 29.49 5.90
N ALA A 41 5.66 28.41 6.61
CA ALA A 41 6.62 27.40 7.03
C ALA A 41 6.07 26.01 6.79
N TRP A 42 6.96 25.06 6.50
CA TRP A 42 6.65 23.66 6.28
C TRP A 42 7.51 22.80 7.19
N LEU A 43 6.87 21.79 7.78
CA LEU A 43 7.50 20.75 8.58
C LEU A 43 7.22 19.42 7.88
N GLU A 44 8.27 18.72 7.48
CA GLU A 44 8.17 17.41 6.84
C GLU A 44 8.88 16.37 7.70
N LEU A 45 8.15 15.32 8.10
CA LEU A 45 8.68 14.17 8.81
C LEU A 45 8.60 12.95 7.89
N HIS A 46 9.75 12.36 7.61
CA HIS A 46 9.84 11.03 7.01
C HIS A 46 10.08 10.01 8.12
N CYS A 47 9.22 8.99 8.22
CA CYS A 47 9.34 7.90 9.18
C CYS A 47 8.92 6.58 8.53
N ASP A 48 9.09 5.46 9.23
CA ASP A 48 8.51 4.19 8.80
C ASP A 48 6.97 4.25 8.80
N GLU A 49 6.37 3.40 7.98
CA GLU A 49 4.93 3.45 7.73
C GLU A 49 4.09 3.18 8.99
N ASP A 50 4.48 2.19 9.82
CA ASP A 50 3.75 1.86 11.05
C ASP A 50 3.74 3.05 12.01
N THR A 51 4.87 3.73 12.15
CA THR A 51 4.97 4.97 12.95
C THR A 51 4.10 6.07 12.35
N GLY A 52 4.15 6.27 11.03
CA GLY A 52 3.33 7.28 10.34
C GLY A 52 1.83 7.06 10.53
N ILE A 53 1.36 5.82 10.38
CA ILE A 53 -0.05 5.43 10.58
C ILE A 53 -0.50 5.70 12.02
N LYS A 54 0.32 5.34 13.01
CA LYS A 54 0.03 5.60 14.42
C LYS A 54 -0.07 7.11 14.68
N LEU A 55 0.89 7.89 14.20
CA LEU A 55 0.90 9.35 14.34
C LEU A 55 -0.35 9.99 13.71
N ASP A 56 -0.71 9.58 12.49
CA ASP A 56 -1.90 10.08 11.81
C ASP A 56 -3.17 9.79 12.62
N ALA A 57 -3.29 8.58 13.16
CA ALA A 57 -4.42 8.20 13.98
C ALA A 57 -4.46 8.94 15.34
N PHE A 58 -3.31 9.23 15.96
CA PHE A 58 -3.21 10.11 17.13
C PHE A 58 -3.68 11.53 16.82
N ILE A 59 -3.26 12.08 15.68
CA ILE A 59 -3.61 13.43 15.24
C ILE A 59 -5.12 13.53 15.02
N HIS A 60 -5.70 12.62 14.23
CA HIS A 60 -7.13 12.61 13.95
C HIS A 60 -7.97 12.42 15.22
N HIS A 61 -7.58 11.50 16.10
CA HIS A 61 -8.30 11.29 17.36
C HIS A 61 -8.24 12.53 18.25
N THR A 62 -7.10 13.22 18.29
CA THR A 62 -6.94 14.49 19.03
C THR A 62 -7.83 15.57 18.44
N ALA A 63 -7.83 15.71 17.11
CA ALA A 63 -8.64 16.67 16.39
C ALA A 63 -10.13 16.49 16.71
N THR A 64 -10.66 15.27 16.59
CA THR A 64 -12.06 14.96 16.92
C THR A 64 -12.39 15.19 18.39
N LYS A 65 -11.52 14.75 19.30
CA LYS A 65 -11.77 14.88 20.75
C LYS A 65 -11.83 16.33 21.23
N HIS A 66 -11.05 17.20 20.60
CA HIS A 66 -10.93 18.61 20.98
C HIS A 66 -11.70 19.57 20.05
N ASP A 67 -12.45 19.04 19.08
CA ASP A 67 -13.16 19.80 18.05
C ASP A 67 -12.24 20.79 17.31
N LEU A 68 -11.08 20.29 16.88
CA LEU A 68 -10.05 21.07 16.19
C LEU A 68 -9.94 20.64 14.74
N THR A 69 -9.45 21.55 13.90
CA THR A 69 -8.94 21.16 12.59
C THR A 69 -7.67 20.30 12.75
N ILE A 70 -7.38 19.45 11.77
CA ILE A 70 -6.16 18.63 11.77
C ILE A 70 -4.89 19.48 11.97
N PRO A 71 -4.69 20.61 11.26
CA PRO A 71 -3.50 21.45 11.48
C PRO A 71 -3.41 22.01 12.90
N GLU A 72 -4.53 22.47 13.48
CA GLU A 72 -4.54 22.96 14.87
C GLU A 72 -4.20 21.86 15.86
N ALA A 73 -4.71 20.65 15.65
CA ALA A 73 -4.36 19.49 16.48
C ALA A 73 -2.85 19.21 16.41
N VAL A 74 -2.24 19.23 15.23
CA VAL A 74 -0.78 19.05 15.07
C VAL A 74 -0.01 20.15 15.80
N ILE A 75 -0.39 21.42 15.63
CA ILE A 75 0.28 22.55 16.29
C ILE A 75 0.21 22.39 17.80
N LYS A 76 -0.98 22.11 18.36
CA LYS A 76 -1.16 21.96 19.81
C LYS A 76 -0.50 20.73 20.41
N LEU A 77 -0.39 19.64 19.64
CA LEU A 77 0.36 18.45 20.04
C LEU A 77 1.87 18.75 20.09
N LEU A 78 2.41 19.42 19.06
CA LEU A 78 3.83 19.74 18.98
C LEU A 78 4.25 20.88 19.92
N SER A 79 3.36 21.82 20.24
CA SER A 79 3.61 22.87 21.24
C SER A 79 3.50 22.37 22.68
N GLY A 80 2.96 21.17 22.89
CA GLY A 80 2.73 20.58 24.22
C GLY A 80 1.50 21.12 24.95
N GLU A 81 0.67 21.94 24.29
CA GLU A 81 -0.60 22.43 24.84
C GLU A 81 -1.60 21.30 25.09
N ILE A 82 -1.60 20.28 24.22
CA ILE A 82 -2.45 19.10 24.33
C ILE A 82 -1.58 17.86 24.39
N LYS A 83 -1.89 16.95 25.31
CA LYS A 83 -1.27 15.62 25.36
C LYS A 83 -1.98 14.69 24.38
N PRO A 84 -1.25 13.88 23.61
CA PRO A 84 -1.88 12.88 22.76
C PRO A 84 -2.73 11.93 23.62
N PRO A 85 -3.83 11.38 23.07
CA PRO A 85 -4.64 10.41 23.78
C PRO A 85 -3.78 9.21 24.21
N ALA A 86 -4.10 8.62 25.36
CA ALA A 86 -3.32 7.51 25.89
C ALA A 86 -3.44 6.22 25.05
N THR A 87 -4.49 6.11 24.22
CA THR A 87 -4.75 4.91 23.42
C THR A 87 -5.43 5.28 22.12
N VAL A 88 -4.91 4.74 21.02
CA VAL A 88 -5.54 4.76 19.69
C VAL A 88 -5.70 3.31 19.27
N VAL A 89 -6.91 2.95 18.81
CA VAL A 89 -7.20 1.59 18.34
C VAL A 89 -7.17 1.60 16.83
N LEU A 90 -6.20 0.92 16.25
CA LEU A 90 -6.16 0.62 14.82
C LEU A 90 -6.76 -0.75 14.59
N HIS A 91 -7.75 -0.83 13.72
CA HIS A 91 -8.33 -2.11 13.33
C HIS A 91 -7.61 -2.66 12.11
N THR A 92 -7.04 -3.85 12.30
CA THR A 92 -6.36 -4.59 11.24
C THR A 92 -7.07 -5.92 10.99
N TYR A 93 -7.02 -6.39 9.75
CA TYR A 93 -7.61 -7.65 9.31
C TYR A 93 -6.53 -8.46 8.62
N GLN A 94 -6.36 -9.71 9.06
CA GLN A 94 -5.39 -10.64 8.51
C GLN A 94 -6.02 -12.03 8.48
N ALA A 95 -5.77 -12.78 7.41
CA ALA A 95 -6.20 -14.17 7.32
C ALA A 95 -5.45 -15.01 8.35
N CYS A 96 -6.16 -15.82 9.13
CA CYS A 96 -5.57 -16.65 10.19
C CYS A 96 -5.08 -18.02 9.68
N ASP A 97 -5.51 -18.43 8.48
CA ASP A 97 -5.25 -19.72 7.85
C ASP A 97 -4.14 -19.66 6.79
N ILE A 98 -3.58 -18.48 6.53
CA ILE A 98 -2.51 -18.25 5.54
C ILE A 98 -1.28 -17.69 6.26
N GLU A 99 -0.15 -18.38 6.15
CA GLU A 99 1.14 -17.90 6.63
C GLU A 99 1.56 -16.63 5.86
N ASP A 100 2.08 -15.64 6.58
CA ASP A 100 2.48 -14.32 6.04
C ASP A 100 1.37 -13.61 5.23
N ALA A 101 0.11 -13.84 5.57
CA ALA A 101 -1.02 -13.20 4.91
C ALA A 101 -0.90 -11.67 4.96
N PRO A 102 -1.25 -10.96 3.87
CA PRO A 102 -1.27 -9.51 3.88
C PRO A 102 -2.26 -9.00 4.93
N THR A 103 -1.91 -7.89 5.57
CA THR A 103 -2.76 -7.23 6.58
C THR A 103 -3.45 -6.03 5.95
N PHE A 104 -4.78 -5.99 6.03
CA PHE A 104 -5.53 -4.79 5.73
C PHE A 104 -5.63 -3.92 6.97
N ILE A 105 -5.28 -2.65 6.85
CA ILE A 105 -5.39 -1.66 7.92
C ILE A 105 -6.53 -0.71 7.56
N GLU A 106 -7.52 -0.58 8.43
CA GLU A 106 -8.64 0.33 8.25
C GLU A 106 -8.15 1.76 7.98
N GLY A 107 -8.57 2.34 6.85
CA GLY A 107 -8.14 3.68 6.41
C GLY A 107 -6.85 3.73 5.57
N PHE A 108 -6.02 2.69 5.62
CA PHE A 108 -4.71 2.68 4.95
C PHE A 108 -4.58 1.58 3.87
N GLY A 109 -5.44 0.55 3.91
CA GLY A 109 -5.50 -0.51 2.90
C GLY A 109 -4.57 -1.70 3.18
N TRP A 110 -4.30 -2.49 2.14
CA TRP A 110 -3.50 -3.72 2.23
C TRP A 110 -2.00 -3.46 2.40
N ARG A 111 -1.35 -4.27 3.24
CA ARG A 111 0.10 -4.28 3.49
C ARG A 111 0.65 -5.68 3.48
N ALA A 112 1.87 -5.82 2.98
CA ALA A 112 2.55 -7.11 2.90
C ALA A 112 3.08 -7.58 4.26
N LYS A 113 3.42 -6.65 5.16
CA LYS A 113 3.91 -6.98 6.49
C LYS A 113 2.78 -6.77 7.51
N PRO A 114 2.62 -7.69 8.48
CA PRO A 114 1.71 -7.47 9.58
C PRO A 114 2.21 -6.35 10.47
N MET A 115 1.28 -5.49 10.88
CA MET A 115 1.54 -4.50 11.91
C MET A 115 1.50 -5.16 13.30
N PRO A 116 2.38 -4.78 14.24
CA PRO A 116 2.28 -5.23 15.62
C PRO A 116 0.88 -4.94 16.20
N HIS A 117 0.30 -5.93 16.88
CA HIS A 117 -1.04 -5.83 17.48
C HIS A 117 -1.05 -6.37 18.91
N ASP A 118 -1.86 -5.75 19.78
CA ASP A 118 -1.97 -6.13 21.20
C ASP A 118 -3.08 -7.15 21.46
N LYS A 119 -4.10 -7.19 20.58
CA LYS A 119 -5.31 -8.00 20.74
C LYS A 119 -5.75 -8.57 19.42
N THR A 120 -6.20 -9.82 19.46
CA THR A 120 -6.72 -10.54 18.30
C THR A 120 -8.15 -10.98 18.57
N ARG A 121 -8.98 -10.94 17.53
CA ARG A 121 -10.36 -11.44 17.57
C ARG A 121 -10.61 -12.26 16.32
N ASP A 122 -11.26 -13.40 16.50
CA ASP A 122 -11.71 -14.22 15.39
C ASP A 122 -13.02 -13.65 14.83
N LEU A 123 -13.03 -13.35 13.54
CA LEU A 123 -14.19 -12.87 12.79
C LEU A 123 -14.65 -13.88 11.72
N THR A 124 -14.12 -15.11 11.74
CA THR A 124 -14.46 -16.17 10.78
C THR A 124 -15.78 -16.87 11.12
N GLY A 125 -16.20 -16.82 12.39
CA GLY A 125 -17.47 -17.39 12.84
C GLY A 125 -18.69 -16.51 12.56
N ASP A 126 -19.87 -17.10 12.73
CA ASP A 126 -21.13 -16.37 12.64
C ASP A 126 -21.22 -15.32 13.77
N VAL A 127 -21.52 -14.08 13.39
CA VAL A 127 -21.76 -13.01 14.35
C VAL A 127 -23.22 -13.08 14.79
N ALA A 128 -23.46 -13.30 16.09
CA ALA A 128 -24.79 -13.35 16.66
C ALA A 128 -25.58 -12.06 16.42
N GLU A 129 -26.90 -12.20 16.27
CA GLU A 129 -27.83 -11.07 16.26
C GLU A 129 -27.75 -10.29 17.59
N ALA A 130 -27.87 -8.98 17.52
CA ALA A 130 -27.90 -8.12 18.70
C ALA A 130 -29.34 -7.97 19.21
N ASP A 131 -29.51 -7.96 20.53
CA ASP A 131 -30.83 -7.83 21.20
C ASP A 131 -31.50 -6.46 20.99
N GLY A 132 -30.83 -5.50 20.37
CA GLY A 132 -31.32 -4.13 20.22
C GLY A 132 -30.89 -3.47 18.92
N TYR A 133 -31.31 -2.23 18.74
CA TYR A 133 -31.03 -1.44 17.54
C TYR A 133 -29.53 -1.22 17.28
N GLN A 134 -28.74 -1.03 18.35
CA GLN A 134 -27.33 -0.66 18.23
C GLN A 134 -26.44 -1.91 18.04
N PRO A 135 -25.71 -2.02 16.92
CA PRO A 135 -24.78 -3.13 16.71
C PRO A 135 -23.56 -3.00 17.64
N GLY A 136 -23.16 -4.12 18.25
CA GLY A 136 -21.93 -4.20 19.03
C GLY A 136 -20.67 -4.02 18.16
N ILE A 137 -19.51 -3.78 18.80
CA ILE A 137 -18.26 -3.49 18.08
C ILE A 137 -17.80 -4.62 17.15
N ILE A 138 -18.01 -5.88 17.52
CA ILE A 138 -17.64 -7.04 16.70
C ILE A 138 -18.49 -7.06 15.42
N MET A 139 -19.80 -6.88 15.55
CA MET A 139 -20.72 -6.81 14.42
C MET A 139 -20.40 -5.63 13.51
N ARG A 140 -20.15 -4.46 14.09
CA ARG A 140 -19.72 -3.27 13.36
C ARG A 140 -18.48 -3.55 12.51
N LYS A 141 -17.42 -4.09 13.12
CA LYS A 141 -16.16 -4.36 12.42
C LYS A 141 -16.28 -5.51 11.41
N HIS A 142 -17.15 -6.48 11.67
CA HIS A 142 -17.47 -7.49 10.67
C HIS A 142 -18.15 -6.87 9.43
N VAL A 143 -19.17 -6.01 9.62
CA VAL A 143 -19.86 -5.35 8.50
C VAL A 143 -18.95 -4.37 7.77
N GLU A 144 -18.19 -3.54 8.49
CA GLU A 144 -17.22 -2.61 7.90
C GLU A 144 -16.12 -3.35 7.12
N GLY A 145 -15.60 -4.44 7.69
CA GLY A 145 -14.62 -5.31 7.05
C GLY A 145 -15.17 -6.09 5.86
N ARG A 146 -16.48 -6.42 5.83
CA ARG A 146 -17.12 -6.99 4.63
C ARG A 146 -17.30 -5.93 3.56
N ASP A 147 -17.81 -4.77 3.95
CA ASP A 147 -18.28 -3.76 3.02
C ASP A 147 -17.17 -2.94 2.38
N GLY A 148 -16.10 -2.63 3.11
CA GLY A 148 -14.94 -1.86 2.63
C GLY A 148 -15.25 -0.38 2.39
N THR A 149 -16.28 -0.10 1.61
CA THR A 149 -16.80 1.22 1.26
C THR A 149 -18.32 1.31 1.42
N CYS A 150 -18.87 2.50 1.19
CA CYS A 150 -20.31 2.73 1.15
C CYS A 150 -20.96 1.88 0.05
N ARG A 151 -22.02 1.15 0.38
CA ARG A 151 -22.59 0.12 -0.50
C ARG A 151 -23.51 0.62 -1.61
N VAL A 152 -23.53 1.93 -1.86
CA VAL A 152 -24.37 2.55 -2.89
C VAL A 152 -23.54 2.98 -4.08
N GLY A 153 -23.89 2.46 -5.26
CA GLY A 153 -23.46 2.92 -6.59
C GLY A 153 -22.01 3.42 -6.69
N GLY A 154 -21.02 2.55 -6.47
CA GLY A 154 -19.60 2.89 -6.65
C GLY A 154 -19.06 3.97 -5.72
N CYS A 155 -19.76 4.29 -4.64
CA CYS A 155 -19.34 5.32 -3.69
C CYS A 155 -18.07 4.90 -2.93
N GLY A 156 -16.96 5.60 -3.18
CA GLY A 156 -15.68 5.33 -2.51
C GLY A 156 -15.57 5.82 -1.05
N LYS A 157 -16.66 6.25 -0.39
CA LYS A 157 -16.59 6.66 1.01
C LYS A 157 -16.24 5.44 1.87
N PRO A 158 -15.19 5.47 2.71
CA PRO A 158 -14.82 4.30 3.49
C PRO A 158 -15.93 3.82 4.44
N ALA A 159 -16.06 2.51 4.61
CA ALA A 159 -17.07 1.90 5.47
C ALA A 159 -16.95 2.33 6.94
N PHE A 160 -15.73 2.50 7.44
CA PHE A 160 -15.46 2.94 8.81
C PHE A 160 -15.83 4.40 9.11
N LEU A 161 -16.08 5.19 8.07
CA LEU A 161 -16.63 6.55 8.16
C LEU A 161 -18.12 6.59 7.79
N SER A 162 -18.75 5.43 7.64
CA SER A 162 -20.13 5.26 7.23
C SER A 162 -20.98 4.74 8.39
N GLN A 163 -22.28 4.95 8.28
CA GLN A 163 -23.26 4.43 9.22
C GLN A 163 -23.61 2.99 8.87
N LEU A 164 -23.89 2.18 9.89
CA LEU A 164 -24.52 0.88 9.69
C LEU A 164 -26.01 1.12 9.59
N ASP A 165 -26.58 0.78 8.45
CA ASP A 165 -27.98 0.95 8.15
C ASP A 165 -28.67 -0.40 8.02
N HIS A 166 -29.88 -0.51 8.58
CA HIS A 166 -30.70 -1.72 8.46
C HIS A 166 -31.46 -1.73 7.12
N ARG A 167 -31.21 -2.75 6.29
CA ARG A 167 -31.92 -3.00 5.03
C ARG A 167 -33.42 -3.12 5.26
N HIS A 168 -33.83 -4.04 6.15
CA HIS A 168 -35.18 -4.07 6.71
C HIS A 168 -35.13 -3.24 7.99
N ASN A 169 -35.88 -2.14 8.04
CA ASN A 169 -35.79 -1.19 9.13
C ASN A 169 -36.06 -1.89 10.47
N TRP A 170 -35.25 -1.58 11.49
CA TRP A 170 -35.42 -2.18 12.82
C TRP A 170 -36.81 -1.92 13.41
N ALA A 171 -37.34 -0.69 13.23
CA ALA A 171 -38.68 -0.31 13.67
C ALA A 171 -39.81 -1.12 12.99
N GLU A 172 -39.53 -1.76 11.85
CA GLU A 172 -40.45 -2.62 11.11
C GLU A 172 -40.20 -4.12 11.40
N GLY A 173 -39.42 -4.43 12.44
CA GLY A 173 -39.06 -5.80 12.83
C GLY A 173 -37.79 -6.34 12.16
N GLY A 174 -36.96 -5.47 11.59
CA GLY A 174 -35.66 -5.85 11.05
C GLY A 174 -34.64 -6.27 12.12
N PRO A 175 -33.97 -7.42 11.97
CA PRO A 175 -32.97 -7.86 12.94
C PRO A 175 -31.72 -6.99 12.86
N THR A 176 -31.07 -6.74 14.01
CA THR A 176 -29.72 -6.15 14.04
C THR A 176 -28.72 -7.27 13.86
N HIS A 177 -28.43 -7.61 12.61
CA HIS A 177 -27.58 -8.72 12.22
C HIS A 177 -26.79 -8.37 10.95
N PRO A 178 -25.55 -8.85 10.73
CA PRO A 178 -24.77 -8.51 9.54
C PRO A 178 -25.49 -8.73 8.21
N LYS A 179 -26.32 -9.78 8.13
CA LYS A 179 -27.17 -10.09 6.95
C LYS A 179 -28.24 -9.04 6.64
N ASN A 180 -28.54 -8.14 7.58
CA ASN A 180 -29.50 -7.05 7.43
C ASN A 180 -28.83 -5.67 7.54
N LEU A 181 -27.52 -5.58 7.78
CA LEU A 181 -26.80 -4.32 7.95
C LEU A 181 -25.89 -4.06 6.75
N ALA A 182 -25.81 -2.82 6.28
CA ALA A 182 -24.84 -2.37 5.29
C ALA A 182 -24.26 -0.99 5.64
N CYS A 183 -23.04 -0.72 5.23
CA CYS A 183 -22.39 0.58 5.39
C CYS A 183 -22.91 1.59 4.37
N LEU A 184 -23.56 2.66 4.85
CA LEU A 184 -24.01 3.80 4.06
C LEU A 184 -23.38 5.10 4.56
N CYS A 185 -22.80 5.89 3.67
CA CYS A 185 -22.35 7.22 4.03
C CYS A 185 -23.56 8.10 4.40
N GLN A 186 -23.35 9.20 5.15
CA GLN A 186 -24.43 10.07 5.60
C GLN A 186 -25.37 10.51 4.45
N SER A 187 -24.83 10.85 3.28
CA SER A 187 -25.62 11.26 2.12
C SER A 187 -26.55 10.15 1.63
N HIS A 188 -26.01 8.94 1.45
CA HIS A 188 -26.79 7.81 0.95
C HIS A 188 -27.73 7.24 2.01
N HIS A 189 -27.36 7.33 3.29
CA HIS A 189 -28.27 7.03 4.38
C HIS A 189 -29.48 7.97 4.34
N ASN A 190 -29.26 9.28 4.14
CA ASN A 190 -30.37 10.24 4.01
C ASN A 190 -31.28 9.91 2.81
N MET A 191 -30.71 9.58 1.65
CA MET A 191 -31.48 9.15 0.47
C MET A 191 -32.31 7.90 0.72
N LYS A 192 -31.84 6.97 1.57
CA LYS A 192 -32.67 5.85 1.98
C LYS A 192 -33.81 6.30 2.88
N THR A 193 -33.50 7.14 3.87
CA THR A 193 -34.47 7.63 4.84
C THR A 193 -35.62 8.40 4.17
N ASP A 194 -35.33 9.21 3.16
CA ASP A 194 -36.35 9.98 2.42
C ASP A 194 -37.06 9.17 1.32
N GLY A 195 -36.63 7.93 1.06
CA GLY A 195 -37.23 7.02 0.10
C GLY A 195 -36.68 7.12 -1.33
N SER A 196 -35.77 8.06 -1.61
CA SER A 196 -35.12 8.23 -2.91
C SER A 196 -34.24 7.04 -3.30
N LEU A 197 -33.81 6.26 -2.31
CA LEU A 197 -33.01 5.04 -2.45
C LEU A 197 -33.66 3.88 -1.69
N LYS A 198 -33.78 2.74 -2.36
CA LYS A 198 -34.04 1.44 -1.73
C LYS A 198 -32.93 0.49 -2.10
N TYR A 199 -32.64 -0.50 -1.26
CA TYR A 199 -31.68 -1.52 -1.63
C TYR A 199 -32.06 -2.91 -1.15
N LEU A 200 -31.56 -3.90 -1.89
CA LEU A 200 -31.58 -5.31 -1.53
C LEU A 200 -30.15 -5.71 -1.19
N LEU A 201 -29.98 -6.42 -0.08
CA LEU A 201 -28.71 -7.00 0.34
C LEU A 201 -28.83 -8.52 0.19
N ASP A 202 -27.93 -9.13 -0.59
CA ASP A 202 -27.78 -10.58 -0.58
C ASP A 202 -27.01 -11.00 0.68
N PRO A 203 -27.64 -11.76 1.60
CA PRO A 203 -27.01 -12.15 2.86
C PRO A 203 -25.82 -13.09 2.72
N TYR A 204 -25.60 -13.69 1.54
CA TYR A 204 -24.51 -14.64 1.31
C TYR A 204 -23.31 -14.03 0.60
N SER A 205 -23.53 -13.38 -0.56
CA SER A 205 -22.43 -12.70 -1.25
C SER A 205 -22.04 -11.38 -0.58
N GLY A 206 -23.00 -10.75 0.11
CA GLY A 206 -22.89 -9.38 0.57
C GLY A 206 -23.06 -8.35 -0.54
N ASP A 207 -23.48 -8.74 -1.75
CA ASP A 207 -23.75 -7.83 -2.87
C ASP A 207 -25.03 -7.02 -2.60
N VAL A 208 -25.03 -5.76 -3.02
CA VAL A 208 -26.13 -4.82 -2.80
C VAL A 208 -26.67 -4.34 -4.14
N ILE A 209 -27.98 -4.50 -4.34
CA ILE A 209 -28.70 -3.93 -5.47
C ILE A 209 -29.39 -2.65 -5.00
N CYS A 210 -28.96 -1.50 -5.50
CA CYS A 210 -29.55 -0.20 -5.22
C CYS A 210 -30.58 0.16 -6.29
N LEU A 211 -31.76 0.58 -5.86
CA LEU A 211 -32.87 1.03 -6.69
C LEU A 211 -33.13 2.50 -6.36
N PHE A 212 -33.00 3.37 -7.35
CA PHE A 212 -33.22 4.81 -7.20
C PHE A 212 -34.64 5.18 -7.61
N GLU A 213 -35.13 6.32 -7.11
CA GLU A 213 -36.48 6.82 -7.40
C GLU A 213 -36.71 7.10 -8.90
N ASP A 214 -35.66 7.49 -9.64
CA ASP A 214 -35.72 7.73 -11.08
C ASP A 214 -35.84 6.45 -11.94
N GLY A 215 -35.91 5.28 -11.30
CA GLY A 215 -36.01 3.97 -11.94
C GLY A 215 -34.67 3.38 -12.38
N THR A 216 -33.56 4.10 -12.19
CA THR A 216 -32.23 3.54 -12.40
C THR A 216 -31.84 2.61 -11.25
N TRP A 217 -30.89 1.72 -11.52
CA TRP A 217 -30.38 0.80 -10.53
C TRP A 217 -28.89 0.55 -10.72
N THR A 218 -28.24 0.17 -9.63
CA THR A 218 -26.82 -0.21 -9.63
C THR A 218 -26.62 -1.44 -8.76
N ILE A 219 -25.53 -2.16 -9.00
CA ILE A 219 -25.07 -3.24 -8.12
C ILE A 219 -23.71 -2.83 -7.56
N THR A 220 -23.54 -3.00 -6.26
CA THR A 220 -22.28 -2.82 -5.58
C THR A 220 -21.86 -4.15 -4.97
N GLU A 221 -20.67 -4.62 -5.32
CA GLU A 221 -20.08 -5.81 -4.70
C GLU A 221 -19.33 -5.45 -3.41
N ALA A 222 -19.24 -6.42 -2.49
CA ALA A 222 -18.46 -6.25 -1.28
C ALA A 222 -16.96 -6.32 -1.61
N ASP A 223 -16.18 -5.33 -1.20
CA ASP A 223 -14.74 -5.24 -1.53
C ASP A 223 -13.81 -5.16 -0.31
N GLY A 224 -14.36 -5.21 0.90
CA GLY A 224 -13.58 -5.21 2.13
C GLY A 224 -12.81 -6.52 2.39
N PRO A 225 -11.86 -6.53 3.34
CA PRO A 225 -11.02 -7.70 3.64
C PRO A 225 -11.79 -8.97 4.07
N LEU A 226 -13.03 -8.85 4.53
CA LEU A 226 -13.90 -9.99 4.89
C LEU A 226 -14.90 -10.36 3.78
N ALA A 227 -14.89 -9.66 2.65
CA ALA A 227 -15.79 -9.97 1.55
C ALA A 227 -15.49 -11.38 1.01
N PRO A 228 -16.51 -12.23 0.75
CA PRO A 228 -16.30 -13.60 0.28
C PRO A 228 -15.43 -13.71 -0.98
N LYS A 229 -15.59 -12.77 -1.93
CA LYS A 229 -14.80 -12.72 -3.17
C LYS A 229 -13.34 -12.30 -2.92
N GLN A 230 -13.07 -11.52 -1.88
CA GLN A 230 -11.72 -11.04 -1.53
C GLN A 230 -10.82 -12.16 -0.96
N LYS A 231 -11.39 -13.26 -0.45
CA LYS A 231 -10.61 -14.46 -0.05
C LYS A 231 -9.71 -14.99 -1.17
N ARG A 232 -10.12 -14.82 -2.43
CA ARG A 232 -9.33 -15.24 -3.61
C ARG A 232 -8.06 -14.41 -3.81
N TRP A 233 -8.01 -13.20 -3.24
CA TRP A 233 -6.90 -12.26 -3.39
C TRP A 233 -5.86 -12.38 -2.27
N ALA A 234 -6.23 -12.98 -1.13
CA ALA A 234 -5.34 -13.21 0.01
C ALA A 234 -4.18 -14.18 -0.33
N GLN A 235 -4.43 -15.19 -1.18
CA GLN A 235 -3.39 -16.10 -1.67
C GLN A 235 -2.56 -15.53 -2.82
N THR A 236 -3.16 -14.68 -3.68
CA THR A 236 -2.52 -14.33 -4.95
C THR A 236 -1.47 -13.24 -4.83
N VAL A 237 -1.53 -12.28 -3.91
CA VAL A 237 -0.53 -11.19 -3.90
C VAL A 237 0.85 -11.67 -3.47
N ALA A 238 0.96 -12.45 -2.39
CA ALA A 238 2.24 -13.00 -1.93
C ALA A 238 2.82 -14.01 -2.94
N GLN A 239 1.97 -14.88 -3.50
CA GLN A 239 2.35 -15.82 -4.56
C GLN A 239 2.72 -15.08 -5.85
N HIS A 240 2.02 -14.01 -6.23
CA HIS A 240 2.29 -13.20 -7.41
C HIS A 240 3.56 -12.37 -7.24
N ILE A 241 3.83 -11.79 -6.07
CA ILE A 241 5.11 -11.14 -5.76
C ILE A 241 6.24 -12.16 -5.86
N THR A 242 6.06 -13.35 -5.30
CA THR A 242 7.06 -14.43 -5.34
C THR A 242 7.30 -14.93 -6.76
N ALA A 243 6.25 -15.18 -7.52
CA ALA A 243 6.30 -15.59 -8.93
C ALA A 243 6.91 -14.49 -9.81
N THR A 244 6.57 -13.23 -9.58
CA THR A 244 7.14 -12.09 -10.30
C THR A 244 8.63 -11.95 -9.99
N ARG A 245 9.03 -12.03 -8.71
CA ARG A 245 10.45 -12.00 -8.31
C ARG A 245 11.23 -13.16 -8.91
N LYS A 246 10.65 -14.36 -8.95
CA LYS A 246 11.24 -15.53 -9.60
C LYS A 246 11.44 -15.30 -11.09
N ARG A 247 10.38 -14.89 -11.80
CA ARG A 247 10.43 -14.58 -13.25
C ARG A 247 11.48 -13.52 -13.58
N VAL A 248 11.46 -12.38 -12.87
CA VAL A 248 12.43 -11.30 -13.08
C VAL A 248 13.87 -11.76 -12.80
N ARG A 249 14.07 -12.62 -11.80
CA ARG A 249 15.39 -13.20 -11.50
C ARG A 249 15.87 -14.13 -12.62
N GLU A 250 14.98 -14.97 -13.14
CA GLU A 250 15.29 -15.88 -14.26
C GLU A 250 15.61 -15.10 -15.54
N GLU A 251 14.81 -14.07 -15.87
CA GLU A 251 15.05 -13.15 -17.00
C GLU A 251 16.42 -12.44 -16.87
N ALA A 252 16.76 -11.95 -15.67
CA ALA A 252 18.04 -11.30 -15.43
C ALA A 252 19.23 -12.26 -15.54
N GLN A 253 19.06 -13.53 -15.15
CA GLN A 253 20.10 -14.55 -15.30
C GLN A 253 20.32 -14.92 -16.77
N HIS A 254 19.24 -15.04 -17.54
CA HIS A 254 19.30 -15.31 -18.98
C HIS A 254 19.99 -14.16 -19.73
N LEU A 255 19.56 -12.92 -19.48
CA LEU A 255 20.17 -11.74 -20.09
C LEU A 255 21.67 -11.63 -19.74
N LYS A 256 22.06 -11.99 -18.51
CA LYS A 256 23.47 -12.03 -18.13
C LYS A 256 24.24 -13.05 -18.97
N GLN A 257 23.71 -14.26 -19.16
CA GLN A 257 24.34 -15.27 -20.01
C GLN A 257 24.47 -14.80 -21.45
N GLU A 258 23.43 -14.20 -22.03
CA GLU A 258 23.50 -13.64 -23.40
C GLU A 258 24.58 -12.57 -23.54
N LEU A 259 24.73 -11.68 -22.55
CA LEU A 259 25.78 -10.65 -22.55
C LEU A 259 27.17 -11.24 -22.38
N ASP A 260 27.33 -12.24 -21.52
CA ASP A 260 28.61 -12.94 -21.31
C ASP A 260 29.03 -13.69 -22.58
N ASP A 261 28.09 -14.36 -23.27
CA ASP A 261 28.31 -15.05 -24.54
C ASP A 261 28.66 -14.08 -25.67
N TYR A 262 27.95 -12.94 -25.76
CA TYR A 262 28.24 -11.89 -26.73
C TYR A 262 29.64 -11.29 -26.51
N ALA A 263 30.04 -11.05 -25.25
CA ALA A 263 31.37 -10.55 -24.93
C ALA A 263 32.47 -11.57 -25.31
N GLN A 264 32.24 -12.87 -25.10
CA GLN A 264 33.17 -13.91 -25.54
C GLN A 264 33.31 -13.97 -27.06
N GLN A 265 32.20 -13.85 -27.80
CA GLN A 265 32.23 -13.82 -29.26
C GLN A 265 32.98 -12.60 -29.79
N GLN A 266 32.80 -11.42 -29.19
CA GLN A 266 33.56 -10.22 -29.56
C GLN A 266 35.05 -10.40 -29.27
N ALA A 267 35.43 -10.93 -28.11
CA ALA A 267 36.82 -11.18 -27.77
C ALA A 267 37.48 -12.18 -28.73
N GLN A 268 36.75 -13.23 -29.14
CA GLN A 268 37.23 -14.20 -30.14
C GLN A 268 37.39 -13.57 -31.52
N ALA A 269 36.40 -12.79 -31.99
CA ALA A 269 36.46 -12.10 -33.27
C ALA A 269 37.61 -11.08 -33.31
N GLN A 270 37.84 -10.37 -32.21
CA GLN A 270 38.94 -9.42 -32.10
C GLN A 270 40.31 -10.13 -32.07
N ALA A 271 40.44 -11.24 -31.34
CA ALA A 271 41.66 -12.05 -31.36
C ALA A 271 41.94 -12.68 -32.73
N GLN A 272 40.89 -13.07 -33.47
CA GLN A 272 41.01 -13.55 -34.85
C GLN A 272 41.46 -12.43 -35.79
N ALA A 273 40.86 -11.25 -35.71
CA ALA A 273 41.27 -10.10 -36.50
C ALA A 273 42.72 -9.67 -36.20
N GLU A 274 43.13 -9.68 -34.92
CA GLU A 274 44.51 -9.38 -34.52
C GLU A 274 45.50 -10.44 -35.03
N ALA A 275 45.09 -11.73 -35.08
CA ALA A 275 45.92 -12.79 -35.65
C ALA A 275 46.03 -12.70 -37.19
N GLU A 276 44.94 -12.34 -37.89
CA GLU A 276 44.94 -12.11 -39.34
C GLU A 276 45.77 -10.88 -39.74
N ASP A 277 45.75 -9.81 -38.93
CA ASP A 277 46.57 -8.61 -39.17
C ASP A 277 48.06 -8.87 -38.91
N ALA A 278 48.39 -9.71 -37.91
CA ALA A 278 49.76 -10.16 -37.65
C ALA A 278 50.32 -11.03 -38.79
N ASP A 279 49.51 -11.92 -39.37
CA ASP A 279 49.91 -12.79 -40.49
C ASP A 279 50.13 -11.98 -41.79
N ASN A 280 49.35 -10.91 -42.00
CA ASN A 280 49.56 -9.99 -43.13
C ASN A 280 50.83 -9.14 -42.99
N THR A 281 51.24 -8.75 -41.77
CA THR A 281 52.47 -7.95 -41.58
C THR A 281 53.77 -8.72 -41.81
N ASP A 282 53.75 -10.06 -41.75
CA ASP A 282 54.94 -10.90 -42.04
C ASP A 282 55.14 -11.14 -43.55
N THR A 283 54.12 -10.87 -44.40
CA THR A 283 54.21 -11.05 -45.86
C THR A 283 54.78 -9.86 -46.64
N ASP A 284 54.94 -8.68 -46.01
CA ASP A 284 55.45 -7.46 -46.68
C ASP A 284 56.95 -7.19 -46.44
N ALA A 285 57.68 -8.15 -45.84
CA ALA A 285 59.12 -8.06 -45.59
C ALA A 285 60.00 -8.79 -46.63
N SER A 286 59.43 -9.27 -47.74
CA SER A 286 60.19 -9.90 -48.83
C SER A 286 59.77 -9.38 -50.21
N THR A 287 60.24 -8.19 -50.58
CA THR A 287 60.46 -7.89 -52.01
C THR A 287 61.90 -7.48 -52.21
N ASP A 288 62.65 -8.47 -52.69
CA ASP A 288 64.00 -8.38 -53.22
C ASP A 288 64.16 -7.30 -54.29
N ASP A 289 65.35 -6.72 -54.27
CA ASP A 289 66.13 -6.13 -55.36
C ASP A 289 65.56 -6.29 -56.79
N ILE A 290 65.33 -5.14 -57.44
CA ILE A 290 65.27 -5.05 -58.91
C ILE A 290 66.54 -4.34 -59.39
N PRO A 291 67.45 -5.00 -60.14
CA PRO A 291 68.61 -4.35 -60.73
C PRO A 291 68.27 -3.80 -62.13
N PHE A 292 68.25 -2.47 -62.27
CA PHE A 292 68.93 -1.64 -63.30
C PHE A 292 68.44 -0.19 -63.25
#